data_AF-A0A2R6B9L9-F1
#
_entry.id   AF-A0A2R6B9L9-F1
#
_cell.length_a   1.000
_cell.length_b   1.000
_cell.length_c   1.000
_cell.angle_alpha   90.00
_cell.angle_beta   90.00
_cell.angle_gamma   90.00
#
_symmetry.space_group_name_H-M   'P 1'
#
loop_
_entity.id
_entity.type
_entity.pdbx_description
1 polymer ?
#
loop_
_entity_poly.entity_id
_entity_poly.type
_entity_poly.pdbx_seq_one_letter_code
_entity_poly.pdbx_strand_id
1 'polypeptide(L)' 'YTAENFPTRARASGFAVADGVGHLGGAVVPFVFLALFNPLSPSTAVRTFVVFALFEVVATLIILSGPRTSRLRLEELSE' A
#
# COMPACT_ATOMS: atom_id res chain seq x y z
N TYR A 1 3.02 -6.71 -8.88
CA TYR A 1 3.84 -6.75 -7.64
C TYR A 1 3.30 -7.74 -6.63
N THR A 2 2.21 -7.46 -5.90
CA THR A 2 1.84 -8.24 -4.70
C THR A 2 1.69 -9.74 -4.91
N ALA A 3 0.94 -10.19 -5.92
CA ALA A 3 0.74 -11.62 -6.19
C ALA A 3 2.03 -12.35 -6.65
N GLU A 4 2.95 -11.63 -7.30
CA GLU A 4 4.22 -12.19 -7.78
C GLU A 4 5.21 -12.44 -6.64
N ASN A 5 5.00 -11.83 -5.47
CA ASN A 5 5.85 -12.03 -4.29
C ASN A 5 5.51 -13.31 -3.49
N PHE A 6 4.49 -14.06 -3.91
CA PHE A 6 4.05 -15.27 -3.22
C PHE A 6 4.19 -16.51 -4.12
N PRO A 7 4.65 -17.64 -3.56
CA PRO A 7 4.71 -18.90 -4.30
C PRO A 7 3.29 -19.34 -4.67
N THR A 8 3.15 -20.11 -5.75
CA THR A 8 1.84 -20.51 -6.31
C THR A 8 0.86 -21.05 -5.25
N ARG A 9 1.33 -21.86 -4.30
CA ARG A 9 0.51 -22.45 -3.23
C ARG A 9 -0.17 -21.42 -2.31
N ALA A 10 0.42 -20.24 -2.14
CA ALA A 10 -0.05 -19.21 -1.20
C ALA A 10 -0.47 -17.92 -1.91
N ARG A 11 -0.34 -17.85 -3.24
CA ARG A 11 -0.55 -16.63 -4.03
C ARG A 11 -1.92 -16.00 -3.82
N ALA A 12 -2.97 -16.82 -3.87
CA ALA A 12 -4.34 -16.33 -3.70
C ALA A 12 -4.57 -15.74 -2.30
N SER A 13 -4.15 -16.45 -1.24
CA SER A 13 -4.31 -15.98 0.13
C SER A 13 -3.46 -14.75 0.44
N GLY A 14 -2.19 -14.73 -0.01
CA GLY A 14 -1.30 -13.59 0.16
C GLY A 14 -1.80 -12.34 -0.57
N PHE A 15 -2.32 -12.53 -1.79
CA PHE A 15 -2.99 -11.45 -2.53
C PHE A 15 -4.24 -10.96 -1.80
N ALA A 16 -5.12 -11.86 -1.36
CA ALA A 16 -6.35 -11.51 -0.67
C ALA A 16 -6.11 -10.72 0.63
N VAL A 17 -5.07 -11.08 1.40
CA VAL A 17 -4.67 -10.32 2.60
C VAL A 17 -4.22 -8.92 2.22
N ALA A 18 -3.34 -8.78 1.24
CA ALA A 18 -2.84 -7.47 0.84
C ALA A 18 -3.93 -6.58 0.24
N ASP A 19 -4.82 -7.15 -0.58
CA ASP A 19 -5.99 -6.47 -1.13
C ASP A 19 -6.94 -6.03 -0.01
N GLY A 20 -7.23 -6.91 0.94
CA GLY A 20 -8.05 -6.60 2.11
C GLY A 20 -7.46 -5.47 2.96
N VAL A 21 -6.16 -5.48 3.23
CA VAL A 21 -5.48 -4.39 3.97
C VAL A 21 -5.55 -3.08 3.19
N GLY A 22 -5.34 -3.11 1.87
CA GLY A 22 -5.45 -1.93 1.01
C GLY A 22 -6.85 -1.33 1.03
N HIS A 23 -7.89 -2.16 0.89
CA HIS A 23 -9.28 -1.73 0.96
C HIS A 23 -9.67 -1.19 2.34
N LEU A 24 -9.24 -1.85 3.42
CA LEU A 24 -9.45 -1.37 4.78
C LEU A 24 -8.78 -0.01 5.00
N GLY A 25 -7.55 0.17 4.53
CA GLY A 25 -6.85 1.45 4.55
C GLY A 25 -7.65 2.53 3.83
N GLY A 26 -8.09 2.25 2.59
CA GLY A 26 -8.91 3.17 1.80
C GLY A 26 -10.25 3.53 2.46
N ALA A 27 -10.89 2.58 3.14
CA ALA A 27 -12.14 2.80 3.85
C ALA A 27 -11.96 3.59 5.16
N VAL A 28 -10.90 3.35 5.92
CA VAL A 28 -10.71 3.91 7.27
C VAL A 28 -10.02 5.27 7.26
N VAL A 29 -9.04 5.49 6.39
CA VAL A 29 -8.21 6.71 6.36
C VAL A 29 -9.03 8.01 6.27
N PRO A 30 -10.10 8.13 5.46
CA PRO A 30 -10.89 9.37 5.41
C PRO A 30 -11.48 9.76 6.77
N PHE A 31 -11.95 8.80 7.57
CA PHE A 31 -12.51 9.04 8.90
C PHE A 31 -11.44 9.46 9.90
N VAL A 32 -10.25 8.85 9.82
CA VAL A 32 -9.11 9.23 10.66
C VAL A 32 -8.71 10.68 10.37
N PHE A 33 -8.67 11.09 9.10
CA PHE A 33 -8.34 12.46 8.72
C PHE A 33 -9.41 13.46 9.16
N LEU A 34 -10.69 13.09 9.09
CA LEU A 34 -11.79 13.92 9.59
C LEU A 34 -11.70 14.11 11.13
N ALA A 35 -11.25 13.08 11.86
CA ALA A 35 -11.06 13.17 13.30
C ALA A 35 -9.83 14.01 13.69
N LEU A 36 -8.77 14.00 12.87
CA LEU A 36 -7.50 14.67 13.18
C LEU A 36 -7.40 16.10 12.64
N PHE A 37 -8.09 16.41 11.54
CA PHE A 37 -8.00 17.72 10.88
C PHE A 37 -9.36 18.39 10.76
N ASN A 38 -9.38 19.71 10.96
CA ASN A 38 -10.56 20.53 10.70
C ASN A 38 -10.71 20.75 9.19
N PRO A 39 -11.75 20.23 8.52
CA PRO A 39 -11.92 20.37 7.06
C PRO A 39 -12.09 21.82 6.60
N LEU A 40 -12.49 22.72 7.49
CA LEU A 40 -12.69 24.15 7.18
C LEU A 40 -11.40 24.98 7.31
N SER A 41 -10.32 24.41 7.86
CA SER A 41 -9.05 25.14 7.94
C SER A 41 -8.39 25.22 6.55
N PRO A 42 -7.96 26.41 6.10
CA PRO A 42 -7.26 26.58 4.82
C PRO A 42 -5.98 25.74 4.70
N SER A 43 -5.36 25.41 5.83
CA SER A 43 -4.12 24.62 5.87
C SER A 43 -4.34 23.11 5.79
N THR A 44 -5.57 22.64 5.93
CA THR A 44 -5.87 21.20 6.02
C THR A 44 -5.47 20.45 4.76
N ALA A 45 -5.76 21.00 3.58
CA ALA A 45 -5.36 20.37 2.32
C ALA A 45 -3.84 20.14 2.27
N VAL A 46 -3.05 21.16 2.57
CA VAL A 46 -1.58 21.09 2.56
C VAL A 46 -1.09 20.06 3.58
N ARG A 47 -1.59 20.11 4.82
CA ARG A 47 -1.21 19.15 5.87
C ARG A 47 -1.54 17.71 5.48
N THR A 48 -2.71 17.48 4.87
CA THR A 48 -3.12 16.17 4.39
C THR A 48 -2.18 15.64 3.33
N PHE A 49 -1.84 16.45 2.32
CA PHE A 49 -0.91 16.05 1.27
C PHE A 49 0.51 15.81 1.79
N VAL A 50 0.97 16.56 2.79
CA VAL A 50 2.26 16.30 3.44
C VAL A 50 2.25 14.92 4.10
N VAL A 51 1.18 14.56 4.82
CA VAL A 51 1.08 13.22 5.43
C VAL A 51 1.05 12.12 4.36
N PHE A 52 0.30 12.29 3.27
CA PHE A 52 0.30 11.34 2.16
C PHE A 52 1.67 11.22 1.50
N ALA A 53 2.38 12.34 1.29
CA ALA A 53 3.74 12.31 0.76
C ALA A 53 4.69 11.52 1.68
N LEU A 54 4.55 11.63 3.01
CA LEU A 54 5.33 10.82 3.95
C LEU A 54 4.99 9.33 3.84
N PHE A 55 3.71 8.96 3.68
CA PHE A 55 3.33 7.57 3.44
C PHE A 55 3.92 7.03 2.13
N GLU A 56 3.92 7.82 1.06
CA GLU A 56 4.52 7.43 -0.23
C GLU A 56 6.04 7.26 -0.12
N VAL A 57 6.73 8.09 0.67
CA VAL A 57 8.16 7.88 0.96
C VAL A 57 8.38 6.53 1.64
N VAL A 58 7.59 6.21 2.66
CA VAL A 58 7.67 4.92 3.36
C VAL A 58 7.34 3.76 2.41
N ALA A 59 6.28 3.87 1.62
CA ALA A 59 5.89 2.87 0.63
C ALA A 59 6.99 2.65 -0.41
N THR A 60 7.63 3.73 -0.88
CA THR A 60 8.76 3.68 -1.80
C THR A 60 9.94 2.92 -1.18
N LEU A 61 10.30 3.21 0.07
CA LEU A 61 11.38 2.49 0.76
C LEU A 61 11.08 0.99 0.89
N ILE A 62 9.82 0.63 1.18
CA ILE A 62 9.39 -0.77 1.23
C ILE A 62 9.52 -1.43 -0.14
N ILE A 63 9.00 -0.81 -1.21
CA ILE A 63 9.05 -1.37 -2.56
C ILE A 63 10.51 -1.53 -3.02
N LEU A 64 11.38 -0.55 -2.75
CA LEU A 64 12.79 -0.63 -3.11
C LEU A 64 13.56 -1.73 -2.35
N SER A 65 13.10 -2.10 -1.16
CA SER A 65 13.68 -3.19 -0.36
C SER A 65 13.19 -4.59 -0.77
N GLY A 66 12.10 -4.67 -1.53
CA GLY A 66 11.52 -5.93 -1.96
C GLY A 66 12.17 -6.51 -3.21
N PRO A 67 11.87 -7.79 -3.53
CA PRO A 67 12.47 -8.45 -4.68
C PRO A 67 11.99 -7.84 -6.00
N ARG A 68 12.87 -7.80 -7.01
CA ARG A 68 12.51 -7.40 -8.37
C ARG A 68 11.97 -8.61 -9.12
N THR A 69 10.65 -8.64 -9.34
CA THR A 69 9.96 -9.70 -10.09
C THR A 69 9.82 -9.40 -11.57
N SER A 70 10.20 -8.19 -12.02
CA SER A 70 10.03 -7.77 -13.41
C SER A 70 10.85 -8.64 -14.38
N ARG A 71 10.21 -9.05 -15.48
CA ARG A 71 10.78 -9.91 -16.55
C ARG A 71 11.10 -11.35 -16.12
N LEU A 72 10.73 -11.76 -14.91
CA LEU A 72 10.77 -13.15 -14.49
C LEU A 72 9.43 -13.83 -14.80
N ARG A 73 9.48 -15.12 -15.09
CA ARG A 73 8.26 -15.92 -15.23
C ARG A 73 7.70 -16.26 -13.86
N LEU A 74 6.39 -16.39 -13.74
CA LEU A 74 5.76 -16.72 -12.45
C LEU A 74 6.24 -18.09 -11.95
N GLU A 75 6.51 -19.03 -12.85
CA GLU A 75 7.04 -20.34 -12.54
C GLU A 75 8.42 -20.26 -11.88
N GLU A 76 9.27 -19.32 -12.34
CA GLU A 76 10.61 -19.06 -11.76
C GLU A 76 10.53 -18.46 -10.35
N LEU A 77 9.40 -17.85 -9.99
CA LEU A 77 9.12 -17.29 -8.66
C LEU A 77 8.38 -18.26 -7.73
N SER A 78 8.06 -19.47 -8.22
CA SER A 78 7.12 -20.39 -7.56
C SER A 78 7.75 -21.66 -7.01
N GLU A 79 9.07 -21.84 -7.15
CA GLU A 79 9.85 -22.86 -6.42
C GLU A 79 10.10 -22.42 -4.97
#